data_AF-A0A518K736-F1
#
_entry.id   AF-A0A518K736-F1
#
_cell.length_a   1.000
_cell.length_b   1.000
_cell.length_c   1.000
_cell.angle_alpha   90.00
_cell.angle_beta   90.00
_cell.angle_gamma   90.00
#
_symmetry.space_group_name_H-M   'P 1'
#
loop_
_entity.id
_entity.type
_entity.pdbx_description
1 polymer ?
#
loop_
_entity_poly.entity_id
_entity_poly.type
_entity_poly.pdbx_seq_one_letter_code
_entity_poly.pdbx_strand_id
1 'polypeptide(L)'
;MRHQPPSNRRGFSLMELLAVVTILGIIAAIIVPRVAASSEVAKQKTCVYNCGHIHSAVERYRDATGAWPSADLHEIDILEYFPDGIPVCPVSGAAYTLNVTGDVYRVQGHTDGNH
;
A
#
# COMPACT_ATOMS: atom_id res chain seq x y z
N MET A 1 58.38 38.67 -17.49
CA MET A 1 57.72 37.87 -16.44
C MET A 1 56.25 38.24 -16.42
N ARG A 2 55.32 37.31 -16.72
CA ARG A 2 53.88 37.59 -16.77
C ARG A 2 53.27 37.31 -15.39
N HIS A 3 52.70 38.33 -14.75
CA HIS A 3 51.87 38.18 -13.56
C HIS A 3 50.49 37.66 -13.98
N GLN A 4 50.21 36.40 -13.64
CA GLN A 4 48.86 35.83 -13.74
C GLN A 4 48.08 36.27 -12.50
N PRO A 5 46.92 36.94 -12.62
CA PRO A 5 46.08 37.27 -11.47
C PRO A 5 45.47 36.00 -10.87
N PRO A 6 45.33 35.90 -9.53
CA PRO A 6 44.75 34.73 -8.87
C PRO A 6 43.29 34.55 -9.29
N SER A 7 42.90 33.31 -9.60
CA SER A 7 41.53 32.94 -9.88
C SER A 7 40.67 33.14 -8.64
N ASN A 8 39.65 33.99 -8.77
CA ASN A 8 38.72 34.35 -7.70
C ASN A 8 37.86 33.13 -7.34
N ARG A 9 38.32 32.30 -6.40
CA ARG A 9 37.58 31.17 -5.85
C ARG A 9 36.41 31.72 -5.04
N ARG A 10 35.23 31.79 -5.65
CA ARG A 10 33.96 32.11 -4.97
C ARG A 10 33.62 30.95 -4.03
N GLY A 11 33.80 31.15 -2.73
CA GLY A 11 33.22 30.28 -1.71
C GLY A 11 31.70 30.52 -1.61
N PHE A 12 30.95 29.50 -1.23
CA PHE A 12 29.52 29.63 -0.96
C PHE A 12 29.29 30.63 0.18
N SER A 13 28.36 31.57 0.01
CA SER A 13 27.91 32.44 1.10
C SER A 13 27.07 31.64 2.10
N LEU A 14 27.23 31.92 3.40
CA LEU A 14 26.35 31.39 4.46
C LEU A 14 24.86 31.61 4.14
N MET A 15 24.53 32.77 3.55
CA MET A 15 23.16 33.10 3.15
C MET A 15 22.65 32.23 1.99
N GLU A 16 23.52 31.90 1.03
CA GLU A 16 23.13 31.02 -0.09
C GLU A 16 22.78 29.62 0.42
N LEU A 17 23.57 29.09 1.37
CA LEU A 17 23.27 27.80 1.98
C LEU A 17 22.00 27.85 2.85
N LEU A 18 21.79 28.94 3.60
CA LEU A 18 20.62 29.13 4.47
C LEU A 18 19.31 29.21 3.65
N ALA A 19 19.32 29.94 2.53
CA ALA A 19 18.15 30.00 1.65
C ALA A 19 17.78 28.62 1.09
N VAL A 20 18.76 27.80 0.69
CA VAL A 20 18.53 26.46 0.15
C VAL A 20 17.87 25.54 1.17
N VAL A 21 18.43 25.46 2.40
CA VAL A 21 17.84 24.59 3.44
C VAL A 21 16.44 25.04 3.85
N THR A 22 16.17 26.35 3.81
CA THR A 22 14.85 26.91 4.09
C THR A 22 13.82 26.47 3.04
N ILE A 23 14.16 26.57 1.74
CA ILE A 23 13.28 26.14 0.65
C ILE A 23 13.03 24.61 0.72
N LEU A 24 14.08 23.82 0.95
CA LEU A 24 13.96 22.37 1.10
C LEU A 24 13.09 21.98 2.30
N GLY A 25 13.22 22.71 3.43
CA GLY A 25 12.38 22.51 4.61
C GLY A 25 10.89 22.77 4.34
N ILE A 26 10.55 23.84 3.63
CA ILE A 26 9.16 24.15 3.26
C ILE A 26 8.58 23.06 2.34
N ILE A 27 9.35 22.62 1.33
CA ILE A 27 8.90 21.57 0.41
C ILE A 27 8.68 20.25 1.18
N ALA A 28 9.63 19.84 2.03
CA ALA A 28 9.51 18.62 2.81
C ALA A 28 8.29 18.64 3.75
N ALA A 29 8.03 19.77 4.41
CA ALA A 29 6.90 19.94 5.31
C ALA A 29 5.54 19.73 4.62
N ILE A 30 5.43 20.08 3.33
CA ILE A 30 4.20 19.88 2.54
C ILE A 30 4.11 18.43 2.02
N ILE A 31 5.23 17.84 1.60
CA ILE A 31 5.24 16.51 0.96
C ILE A 31 5.00 15.38 1.97
N VAL A 32 5.67 15.39 3.13
CA VAL A 32 5.60 14.30 4.11
C VAL A 32 4.17 13.94 4.55
N PRO A 33 3.31 14.88 4.98
CA PRO A 33 1.95 14.54 5.39
C PRO A 33 1.12 14.01 4.21
N ARG A 34 1.37 14.50 2.99
CA ARG A 34 0.66 14.07 1.79
C ARG A 34 1.03 12.63 1.40
N VAL A 35 2.31 12.27 1.49
CA VAL A 35 2.78 10.90 1.19
C VAL A 35 2.26 9.91 2.24
N ALA A 36 2.27 10.27 3.54
CA ALA A 36 1.73 9.43 4.59
C ALA A 36 0.23 9.14 4.39
N ALA A 37 -0.58 10.17 4.15
CA ALA A 37 -2.01 10.00 3.86
C ALA A 37 -2.27 9.18 2.59
N SER A 38 -1.49 9.41 1.53
CA SER A 38 -1.60 8.63 0.29
C SER A 38 -1.23 7.15 0.50
N SER A 39 -0.26 6.85 1.35
CA SER A 39 0.17 5.48 1.63
C SER A 39 -0.89 4.71 2.42
N GLU A 40 -1.57 5.35 3.36
CA GLU A 40 -2.65 4.73 4.14
C GLU A 40 -3.86 4.40 3.26
N VAL A 41 -4.28 5.35 2.41
CA VAL A 41 -5.36 5.13 1.45
C VAL A 41 -4.99 4.03 0.44
N ALA A 42 -3.72 3.95 0.02
CA ALA A 42 -3.26 2.89 -0.87
C ALA A 42 -3.39 1.51 -0.22
N LYS A 43 -3.01 1.36 1.05
CA LYS A 43 -3.18 0.11 1.80
C LYS A 43 -4.66 -0.30 1.87
N GLN A 44 -5.55 0.63 2.21
CA GLN A 44 -6.99 0.36 2.28
C GLN A 44 -7.53 -0.10 0.92
N LYS A 45 -7.19 0.60 -0.16
CA LYS A 45 -7.60 0.23 -1.52
C LYS A 45 -7.06 -1.13 -1.94
N THR A 46 -5.80 -1.43 -1.64
CA THR A 46 -5.21 -2.75 -1.89
C THR A 46 -5.93 -3.83 -1.10
N CYS A 47 -6.30 -3.58 0.15
CA CYS A 47 -7.06 -4.55 0.93
C CYS A 47 -8.41 -4.87 0.27
N VAL A 48 -9.18 -3.85 -0.12
CA VAL A 48 -10.49 -4.03 -0.77
C VAL A 48 -10.35 -4.77 -2.10
N TYR A 49 -9.33 -4.41 -2.88
CA TYR A 49 -9.05 -5.07 -4.15
C TYR A 49 -8.70 -6.55 -3.98
N ASN A 50 -7.86 -6.88 -3.00
CA ASN A 50 -7.55 -8.25 -2.65
C ASN A 50 -8.81 -9.03 -2.20
N CYS A 51 -9.68 -8.42 -1.36
CA CYS A 51 -10.96 -9.05 -0.99
C CYS A 51 -11.78 -9.42 -2.23
N GLY A 52 -11.86 -8.54 -3.22
CA GLY A 52 -12.59 -8.81 -4.46
C GLY A 52 -12.01 -9.98 -5.25
N HIS A 53 -10.69 -10.04 -5.40
CA HIS A 53 -10.02 -11.15 -6.09
C HIS A 53 -10.19 -12.49 -5.39
N ILE A 54 -10.03 -12.50 -4.06
CA ILE A 54 -10.26 -13.68 -3.24
C ILE A 54 -11.72 -14.10 -3.33
N HIS A 55 -12.67 -13.15 -3.31
CA HIS A 55 -14.09 -13.44 -3.44
C HIS A 55 -14.42 -14.12 -4.76
N SER A 56 -13.87 -13.63 -5.88
CA SER A 56 -14.03 -14.29 -7.18
C SER A 56 -13.47 -15.71 -7.19
N ALA A 57 -12.39 -15.99 -6.46
CA ALA A 57 -11.86 -17.34 -6.32
C ALA A 57 -12.75 -18.24 -5.45
N VAL A 58 -13.32 -17.70 -4.38
CA VAL A 58 -14.34 -18.38 -3.56
C VAL A 58 -15.56 -18.75 -4.40
N GLU A 59 -16.04 -17.84 -5.25
CA GLU A 59 -17.15 -18.11 -6.16
C GLU A 59 -16.81 -19.23 -7.15
N ARG A 60 -15.61 -19.19 -7.76
CA ARG A 60 -15.14 -20.29 -8.64
C ARG A 60 -15.08 -21.63 -7.91
N TYR A 61 -14.60 -21.65 -6.67
CA TYR A 61 -14.58 -22.87 -5.85
C TYR A 61 -15.99 -23.40 -5.62
N ARG A 62 -16.94 -22.52 -5.28
CA ARG A 62 -18.34 -22.89 -5.09
C ARG A 62 -18.97 -23.42 -6.38
N ASP A 63 -18.69 -22.80 -7.51
CA ASP A 63 -19.25 -23.22 -8.79
C ASP A 63 -18.69 -24.60 -9.21
N ALA A 64 -17.45 -24.93 -8.83
CA ALA A 64 -16.83 -26.22 -9.11
C ALA A 64 -17.24 -27.34 -8.13
N THR A 65 -17.41 -27.03 -6.85
CA THR A 65 -17.64 -28.03 -5.79
C THR A 65 -19.08 -28.10 -5.30
N GLY A 66 -19.89 -27.09 -5.59
CA GLY A 66 -21.25 -26.92 -5.07
C GLY A 66 -21.31 -26.49 -3.59
N ALA A 67 -20.16 -26.25 -2.93
CA ALA A 67 -20.08 -25.89 -1.53
C ALA A 67 -19.20 -24.66 -1.32
N TRP A 68 -19.46 -23.92 -0.23
CA TRP A 68 -18.59 -22.82 0.18
C TRP A 68 -17.31 -23.35 0.84
N PRO A 69 -16.16 -22.69 0.64
CA PRO A 69 -14.93 -23.06 1.32
C PRO A 69 -15.01 -22.71 2.81
N SER A 70 -14.09 -23.31 3.57
CA SER A 70 -13.85 -23.01 4.98
C SER A 70 -13.48 -21.53 5.21
N ALA A 71 -13.70 -21.06 6.45
CA ALA A 71 -13.48 -19.66 6.83
C ALA A 71 -12.04 -19.18 6.62
N ASP A 72 -11.06 -20.09 6.70
CA ASP A 72 -9.63 -19.82 6.55
C ASP A 72 -9.15 -19.88 5.09
N LEU A 73 -10.04 -20.17 4.13
CA LEU A 73 -9.78 -20.07 2.69
C LEU A 73 -8.60 -20.91 2.17
N HIS A 74 -8.19 -21.98 2.87
CA HIS A 74 -7.07 -22.81 2.43
C HIS A 74 -7.41 -23.71 1.21
N GLU A 75 -8.69 -23.85 0.87
CA GLU A 75 -9.17 -24.78 -0.16
C GLU A 75 -9.30 -24.14 -1.55
N ILE A 76 -9.24 -22.81 -1.66
CA ILE A 76 -9.47 -22.10 -2.92
C ILE A 76 -8.21 -22.04 -3.79
N ASP A 77 -8.38 -22.12 -5.11
CA ASP A 77 -7.31 -21.86 -6.07
C ASP A 77 -7.26 -20.36 -6.45
N ILE A 78 -6.14 -19.74 -6.12
CA ILE A 78 -5.88 -18.31 -6.30
C ILE A 78 -4.51 -18.03 -6.89
N LEU A 79 -3.72 -19.06 -7.20
CA LEU A 79 -2.31 -18.89 -7.55
C LEU A 79 -2.12 -18.12 -8.86
N GLU A 80 -3.15 -18.11 -9.71
CA GLU A 80 -3.22 -17.25 -10.90
C GLU A 80 -3.04 -15.77 -10.56
N TYR A 81 -3.60 -15.32 -9.44
CA TYR A 81 -3.58 -13.91 -9.04
C TYR A 81 -2.60 -13.65 -7.89
N PHE A 82 -2.44 -14.60 -6.97
CA PHE A 82 -1.51 -14.55 -5.85
C PHE A 82 -0.56 -15.77 -5.88
N PRO A 83 0.58 -15.68 -6.58
CA PRO A 83 1.47 -16.82 -6.78
C PRO A 83 2.11 -17.35 -5.49
N ASP A 84 2.22 -16.48 -4.47
CA ASP A 84 2.77 -16.81 -3.16
C ASP A 84 1.69 -17.25 -2.15
N GLY A 85 0.44 -17.40 -2.60
CA GLY A 85 -0.73 -17.69 -1.75
C GLY A 85 -1.41 -16.44 -1.20
N ILE A 86 -2.40 -16.63 -0.31
CA ILE A 86 -3.22 -15.54 0.23
C ILE A 86 -2.32 -14.53 0.97
N PRO A 87 -2.25 -13.25 0.54
CA PRO A 87 -1.47 -12.26 1.25
C PRO A 87 -2.15 -11.87 2.57
N VAL A 88 -1.42 -11.21 3.46
CA VAL A 88 -2.03 -10.54 4.62
C VAL A 88 -2.61 -9.19 4.23
N CYS A 89 -3.59 -8.73 4.99
CA CYS A 89 -4.15 -7.40 4.84
C CYS A 89 -3.05 -6.33 5.07
N PRO A 90 -2.83 -5.38 4.14
CA PRO A 90 -1.80 -4.35 4.29
C PRO A 90 -2.15 -3.27 5.33
N VAL A 91 -3.39 -3.23 5.83
CA VAL A 91 -3.86 -2.30 6.86
C VAL A 91 -3.67 -2.90 8.26
N SER A 92 -4.19 -4.11 8.49
CA SER A 92 -4.19 -4.77 9.82
C SER A 92 -3.07 -5.79 10.01
N GLY A 93 -2.50 -6.32 8.92
CA GLY A 93 -1.61 -7.49 8.95
C GLY A 93 -2.34 -8.83 9.18
N ALA A 94 -3.67 -8.83 9.27
CA ALA A 94 -4.47 -10.04 9.48
C ALA A 94 -4.63 -10.85 8.18
N ALA A 95 -4.87 -12.15 8.34
CA ALA A 95 -5.29 -13.01 7.23
C ALA A 95 -6.71 -12.65 6.77
N TYR A 96 -7.01 -12.89 5.49
CA TYR A 96 -8.36 -12.76 4.97
C TYR A 96 -9.21 -13.96 5.40
N THR A 97 -10.46 -13.72 5.76
CA THR A 97 -11.40 -14.76 6.19
C THR A 97 -12.74 -14.65 5.47
N LEU A 98 -13.46 -15.77 5.39
CA LEU A 98 -14.83 -15.78 4.89
C LEU A 98 -15.81 -15.54 6.04
N ASN A 99 -16.44 -14.38 6.06
CA ASN A 99 -17.52 -14.07 6.97
C ASN A 99 -18.85 -14.58 6.42
N VAL A 100 -19.61 -15.27 7.27
CA VAL A 100 -20.92 -15.82 6.94
C VAL A 100 -21.96 -15.13 7.81
N THR A 101 -22.84 -14.35 7.17
CA THR A 101 -23.97 -13.69 7.83
C THR A 101 -25.26 -14.16 7.17
N GLY A 102 -25.93 -15.15 7.76
CA GLY A 102 -27.07 -15.82 7.12
C GLY A 102 -26.62 -16.51 5.83
N ASP A 103 -27.25 -16.15 4.71
CA ASP A 103 -26.90 -16.67 3.38
C ASP A 103 -25.82 -15.85 2.64
N VAL A 104 -25.28 -14.81 3.29
CA VAL A 104 -24.28 -13.92 2.69
C VAL A 104 -22.88 -14.36 3.08
N TYR A 105 -22.06 -14.67 2.07
CA TYR A 105 -20.65 -15.05 2.21
C TYR A 105 -19.77 -13.92 1.67
N ARG A 106 -18.97 -13.30 2.54
CA ARG A 106 -18.12 -12.15 2.19
C ARG A 106 -16.69 -12.36 2.65
N VAL A 107 -15.72 -12.06 1.77
CA VAL A 107 -14.30 -12.04 2.15
C VAL A 107 -14.01 -10.75 2.92
N GLN A 108 -13.42 -10.90 4.11
CA GLN A 108 -13.03 -9.80 4.99
C GLN A 108 -11.52 -9.82 5.21
N GLY A 109 -10.88 -8.64 5.23
CA GLY A 109 -9.43 -8.51 5.43
C GLY A 109 -9.05 -7.73 6.69
N HIS A 110 -9.51 -6.49 6.80
CA HIS A 110 -9.42 -5.71 8.04
C HIS A 110 -10.82 -5.53 8.63
N THR A 111 -10.90 -5.44 9.97
CA THR A 111 -12.14 -5.33 10.75
C THR A 111 -12.72 -3.93 10.68
N ASP A 112 -12.93 -3.42 9.47
CA ASP A 112 -13.65 -2.19 9.25
C ASP A 112 -14.96 -2.62 8.60
N GLY A 113 -15.98 -2.79 9.44
CA GLY A 113 -17.30 -3.31 9.07
C GLY A 113 -18.10 -2.43 8.11
N ASN A 114 -17.48 -1.86 7.08
CA ASN A 114 -18.14 -1.07 6.06
C ASN A 114 -17.32 -1.01 4.76
N HIS A 115 -17.59 -1.94 3.85
CA HIS A 115 -17.73 -1.65 2.42
C HIS A 115 -18.86 -2.52 1.86
#